data_AF-A0A2T0ZZE7-F1
#
_entry.id   AF-A0A2T0ZZE7-F1
#
_cell.length_a   1.000
_cell.length_b   1.000
_cell.length_c   1.000
_cell.angle_alpha   90.00
_cell.angle_beta   90.00
_cell.angle_gamma   90.00
#
_symmetry.space_group_name_H-M   'P 1'
#
loop_
_entity.id
_entity.type
_entity.pdbx_description
1 polymer ?
#
loop_
_entity_poly.entity_id
_entity_poly.type
_entity_poly.pdbx_seq_one_letter_code
_entity_poly.pdbx_strand_id
1 'polypeptide(L)' 'MANISAPIVGATPIVIPISHAVRWIIGTLIAAFAVYYFVGVDQGATSVFGADTHIHEFVHDARHFLGFPCH' A
#
# COMPACT_ATOMS: atom_id res chain seq x y z
N MET A 1 -9.03 47.71 -36.77
CA MET A 1 -8.66 47.05 -35.51
C MET A 1 -8.88 45.55 -35.71
N ALA A 2 -7.82 44.74 -35.75
CA ALA A 2 -7.95 43.30 -35.98
C ALA A 2 -8.15 42.59 -34.63
N ASN A 3 -9.25 41.85 -34.49
CA ASN A 3 -9.51 41.01 -33.32
C ASN A 3 -8.70 39.71 -33.48
N ILE A 4 -7.69 39.53 -32.64
CA ILE A 4 -6.94 38.28 -32.55
C ILE A 4 -7.65 37.42 -31.52
N SER A 5 -8.46 36.48 -31.97
CA SER A 5 -9.00 35.43 -31.09
C SER A 5 -7.89 34.44 -30.78
N ALA A 6 -7.46 34.38 -29.52
CA ALA A 6 -6.51 33.36 -29.06
C ALA A 6 -7.16 31.97 -29.12
N PRO A 7 -6.45 30.91 -29.56
CA PRO A 7 -7.00 29.57 -29.56
C PRO A 7 -7.25 29.13 -28.12
N ILE A 8 -8.49 28.72 -27.83
CA ILE A 8 -8.85 28.12 -26.54
C ILE A 8 -8.26 26.71 -26.53
N VAL A 9 -7.17 26.51 -25.78
CA VAL A 9 -6.64 25.18 -25.52
C VAL A 9 -7.62 24.47 -24.58
N GLY A 10 -8.44 23.59 -25.13
CA GLY A 10 -9.32 22.73 -24.35
C GLY A 10 -8.52 21.69 -23.57
N ALA A 11 -8.88 21.46 -22.31
CA ALA A 11 -8.32 20.36 -21.53
C ALA A 11 -8.76 19.02 -22.14
N THR A 12 -7.80 18.17 -22.50
CA THR A 12 -8.10 16.80 -22.93
C THR A 12 -8.42 15.95 -21.71
N PRO A 13 -9.57 15.24 -21.67
CA PRO A 13 -9.91 14.39 -20.54
C PRO A 13 -8.91 13.23 -20.43
N ILE A 14 -8.40 13.01 -19.21
CA ILE A 14 -7.64 11.79 -18.91
C ILE A 14 -8.64 10.63 -18.88
N VAL A 15 -8.51 9.73 -19.84
CA VAL A 15 -9.31 8.50 -19.91
C VAL A 15 -8.47 7.37 -19.34
N ILE A 16 -8.79 6.94 -18.11
CA ILE A 16 -8.13 5.79 -17.49
C ILE A 16 -8.95 4.54 -17.85
N PRO A 17 -8.38 3.57 -18.59
CA PRO A 17 -9.06 2.31 -18.84
C PRO A 17 -9.38 1.62 -17.51
N ILE A 18 -10.61 1.14 -17.34
CA ILE A 18 -11.05 0.46 -16.12
C ILE A 18 -10.13 -0.71 -15.79
N SER A 19 -9.68 -1.47 -16.79
CA SER A 19 -8.73 -2.57 -16.62
C SER A 19 -7.40 -2.14 -16.01
N HIS A 20 -6.92 -0.92 -16.30
CA HIS A 20 -5.71 -0.38 -15.71
C HIS A 20 -5.94 -0.03 -14.24
N ALA A 21 -7.03 0.68 -13.93
CA ALA A 21 -7.38 1.01 -12.54
C ALA A 21 -7.59 -0.25 -11.68
N VAL A 22 -8.30 -1.25 -12.21
CA VAL A 22 -8.58 -2.51 -11.51
C VAL A 22 -7.28 -3.26 -11.19
N ARG A 23 -6.31 -3.33 -12.10
CA ARG A 23 -5.02 -3.97 -11.82
C ARG A 23 -4.28 -3.30 -10.66
N TRP A 24 -4.26 -1.97 -10.63
CA TRP A 24 -3.64 -1.22 -9.53
C TRP A 24 -4.38 -1.45 -8.21
N ILE A 25 -5.72 -1.37 -8.21
CA ILE A 25 -6.53 -1.60 -7.02
C ILE A 25 -6.29 -3.01 -6.46
N ILE A 26 -6.31 -4.04 -7.32
CA ILE A 26 -6.06 -5.42 -6.91
C ILE A 26 -4.65 -5.55 -6.32
N GLY A 27 -3.64 -5.00 -7.00
CA GLY A 27 -2.26 -5.03 -6.50
C GLY A 27 -2.13 -4.35 -5.13
N THR A 28 -2.73 -3.17 -4.97
CA THR A 28 -2.74 -2.44 -3.69
C THR A 28 -3.48 -3.21 -2.60
N LEU A 29 -4.62 -3.83 -2.91
CA LEU A 29 -5.37 -4.63 -1.94
C LEU A 29 -4.57 -5.84 -1.46
N ILE A 30 -3.93 -6.56 -2.39
CA ILE A 30 -3.07 -7.70 -2.04
C ILE A 30 -1.91 -7.25 -1.14
N ALA A 31 -1.23 -6.16 -1.50
CA ALA A 31 -0.14 -5.61 -0.71
C ALA A 31 -0.61 -5.16 0.69
N ALA A 32 -1.76 -4.49 0.77
CA ALA A 32 -2.34 -4.04 2.03
C ALA A 32 -2.68 -5.23 2.95
N PHE A 33 -3.30 -6.28 2.41
CA PHE A 33 -3.59 -7.49 3.18
C PHE A 33 -2.32 -8.22 3.62
N ALA A 34 -1.28 -8.26 2.79
CA ALA A 34 0.01 -8.84 3.16
C ALA A 34 0.64 -8.08 4.35
N VAL A 35 0.69 -6.75 4.29
CA VAL A 35 1.20 -5.91 5.39
C VAL A 35 0.36 -6.12 6.65
N TYR A 36 -0.97 -6.10 6.53
CA TYR A 36 -1.86 -6.33 7.66
C TYR A 36 -1.63 -7.71 8.31
N TYR A 37 -1.47 -8.76 7.51
CA TYR A 37 -1.18 -10.10 8.00
C TYR A 37 0.16 -10.15 8.74
N PHE A 38 1.27 -9.75 8.12
CA PHE A 38 2.59 -9.88 8.74
C PHE A 38 2.79 -8.98 9.97
N VAL A 39 2.31 -7.74 9.91
CA VAL A 39 2.49 -6.77 11.02
C VAL A 39 1.45 -6.97 12.13
N GLY A 40 0.22 -7.35 11.77
CA GLY A 40 -0.90 -7.41 12.71
C GLY A 40 -1.25 -8.81 13.21
N VAL A 41 -1.16 -9.83 12.35
CA VAL A 41 -1.60 -11.20 12.68
C VAL A 41 -0.41 -12.08 13.06
N ASP A 42 0.65 -12.06 12.26
CA ASP A 42 1.83 -12.95 12.38
C ASP A 42 2.80 -12.48 13.48
N GLN A 43 2.28 -12.34 14.70
CA GLN A 43 3.00 -11.90 15.90
C GLN A 43 3.24 -13.06 16.87
N GLY A 44 3.46 -14.27 16.35
CA GLY A 44 3.83 -15.44 17.15
C GLY A 44 2.67 -16.18 17.83
N ALA A 45 1.43 -15.65 17.78
CA ALA A 45 0.24 -16.35 18.27
C ALA A 45 -0.44 -17.21 17.18
N THR A 46 -0.45 -16.72 15.93
CA THR A 46 -1.02 -17.42 14.78
C THR A 46 -0.15 -17.15 13.56
N SER A 47 0.27 -18.22 12.88
CA SER A 47 0.91 -18.13 11.57
C SER A 47 0.31 -19.19 10.64
N VAL A 48 -0.06 -18.74 9.44
CA VAL A 48 -0.59 -19.61 8.38
C VAL A 48 0.51 -20.50 7.80
N PHE A 49 1.77 -20.09 7.93
CA PHE A 49 2.92 -20.80 7.36
C PHE A 49 3.60 -21.76 8.34
N GLY A 50 3.07 -21.94 9.57
CA GLY A 50 3.55 -22.92 10.54
C GLY A 50 3.79 -22.33 11.92
N ALA A 51 4.73 -22.90 12.68
CA ALA A 51 5.14 -22.35 13.99
C ALA A 51 6.35 -21.40 13.85
N ASP A 52 6.41 -20.64 12.76
CA ASP A 52 7.51 -19.73 12.45
C ASP A 52 7.29 -18.36 13.08
N THR A 53 8.26 -17.87 13.87
CA THR A 53 8.22 -16.59 14.60
C THR A 53 9.24 -15.57 14.11
N HIS A 54 9.93 -15.78 12.99
CA HIS A 54 10.95 -14.83 12.52
C HIS A 54 10.36 -13.43 12.27
N ILE A 55 9.14 -13.35 11.73
CA ILE A 55 8.44 -12.07 11.54
C ILE A 55 8.15 -11.41 12.89
N HIS A 56 7.71 -12.19 13.88
CA HIS A 56 7.44 -11.69 15.22
C HIS A 56 8.70 -11.10 15.85
N GLU A 57 9.81 -11.82 15.82
CA GLU A 57 11.09 -11.37 16.39
C GLU A 57 11.61 -10.13 15.67
N PHE A 58 11.53 -10.08 14.33
CA PHE A 58 11.90 -8.90 13.56
C PHE A 58 11.09 -7.67 13.96
N VAL A 59 9.76 -7.79 14.05
CA VAL A 59 8.87 -6.67 14.43
C VAL A 59 9.08 -6.30 15.90
N HIS A 60 9.29 -7.29 16.76
CA HIS A 60 9.59 -7.13 18.17
C HIS A 60 10.90 -6.38 18.40
N ASP A 61 11.95 -6.68 17.64
CA ASP A 61 13.24 -5.98 17.74
C ASP A 61 13.17 -4.58 17.13
N ALA A 62 12.44 -4.40 16.03
CA ALA A 62 12.21 -3.09 15.44
C ALA A 62 11.49 -2.14 16.40
N ARG A 63 10.48 -2.60 17.17
CA ARG A 63 9.83 -1.73 18.17
C ARG A 63 10.80 -1.30 19.26
N HIS A 64 11.67 -2.20 19.71
CA HIS A 64 12.70 -1.88 20.71
C HIS A 64 13.73 -0.91 20.16
N PHE A 65 14.14 -1.09 18.90
CA PHE A 65 15.02 -0.15 18.20
C PHE A 65 14.43 1.26 18.13
N LEU A 66 13.11 1.36 17.94
CA LEU A 66 12.37 2.63 17.96
C LEU A 66 12.05 3.14 19.38
N GLY A 67 12.49 2.44 20.43
CA GLY A 67 12.34 2.85 21.83
C GLY A 67 10.98 2.53 22.46
N PHE A 68 10.12 1.75 21.79
CA PHE A 68 8.85 1.33 22.36
C PHE A 68 9.07 0.19 23.36
N PRO A 69 8.50 0.28 24.57
CA PRO A 69 8.64 -0.77 25.59
C PRO A 69 7.83 -2.03 25.24
N CYS A 70 8.27 -3.17 25.75
CA CYS A 70 7.50 -4.41 25.83
C CYS A 70 7.05 -4.72 27.26
N HIS A 71 6.15 -5.70 27.40
CA HIS A 71 5.78 -6.28 28.69
C HIS A 71 6.98 -6.99 29.33
#